data_AF-A0A832U4P4-F1
#
_entry.id   AF-A0A832U4P4-F1
#
_cell.length_a   1.000
_cell.length_b   1.000
_cell.length_c   1.000
_cell.angle_alpha   90.00
_cell.angle_beta   90.00
_cell.angle_gamma   90.00
#
_symmetry.space_group_name_H-M   'P 1'
#
loop_
_entity.id
_entity.type
_entity.pdbx_description
1 polymer ?
#
loop_
_entity_poly.entity_id
_entity_poly.type
_entity_poly.pdbx_seq_one_letter_code
_entity_poly.pdbx_strand_id
1 'polypeptide(L)'
;MGIVVPKISSSMARLHFSQEITKELINRSVSIWENTYLYAAQTASLQLNRTAKEISLFPNARKLYFWLVDHYGYSVNIPKKEIYVSKIFHVVELEEAVQNLLEKRALYAPDNNHVRLVEIYNSTQKP
;
A
#
# COMPACT_ATOMS: atom_id res chain seq x y z
N MET A 1 -2.32 5.96 -15.66
CA MET A 1 -2.78 7.33 -15.33
C MET A 1 -3.76 7.96 -16.33
N GLY A 2 -3.84 7.52 -17.60
CA GLY A 2 -4.47 8.33 -18.67
C GLY A 2 -6.00 8.55 -18.68
N ILE A 3 -6.79 7.87 -17.84
CA ILE A 3 -8.27 7.89 -17.95
C ILE A 3 -9.00 8.61 -16.81
N VAL A 4 -8.32 8.94 -15.70
CA VAL A 4 -8.98 9.47 -14.50
C VAL A 4 -9.32 10.95 -14.65
N VAL A 5 -8.34 11.77 -15.06
CA VAL A 5 -8.53 13.21 -15.26
C VAL A 5 -9.62 13.52 -16.29
N PRO A 6 -9.65 12.89 -17.49
CA PRO A 6 -10.73 13.12 -18.47
C PRO A 6 -12.13 12.78 -17.93
N LYS A 7 -12.26 11.74 -17.10
CA LYS A 7 -13.55 11.35 -16.50
C LYS A 7 -14.02 12.37 -15.46
N ILE A 8 -13.13 12.83 -14.58
CA ILE A 8 -13.46 13.86 -13.58
C ILE A 8 -13.84 15.16 -14.29
N SER A 9 -13.08 15.56 -15.32
CA SER A 9 -13.36 16.77 -16.09
C SER A 9 -14.69 16.72 -16.83
N SER A 10 -15.02 15.58 -17.45
CA SER A 10 -16.32 15.39 -18.10
C SER A 10 -17.49 15.44 -17.11
N SER A 11 -17.36 14.80 -15.95
CA SER A 11 -18.37 14.88 -14.88
C SER A 11 -18.53 16.30 -14.36
N MET A 12 -17.44 17.05 -14.21
CA MET A 12 -17.48 18.45 -13.77
C MET A 12 -18.16 19.34 -14.80
N ALA A 13 -17.88 19.15 -16.09
CA ALA A 13 -18.56 19.86 -17.18
C ALA A 13 -20.08 19.63 -17.13
N ARG A 14 -20.52 18.38 -16.90
CA ARG A 14 -21.95 18.06 -16.71
C ARG A 14 -22.56 18.77 -15.50
N LEU A 15 -21.86 18.81 -14.36
CA LEU A 15 -22.33 19.50 -13.14
C LEU A 15 -22.49 21.00 -13.35
N HIS A 16 -21.65 21.61 -14.18
CA HIS A 16 -21.71 23.02 -14.52
C HIS A 16 -22.53 23.34 -15.77
N PHE A 17 -23.28 22.36 -16.31
CA PHE A 17 -24.05 22.49 -17.55
C PHE A 17 -23.22 23.03 -18.75
N SER A 18 -21.91 22.77 -18.74
CA SER A 18 -21.02 23.15 -19.84
C SER A 18 -21.02 22.06 -20.91
N GLN A 19 -21.24 22.45 -22.16
CA GLN A 19 -21.14 21.54 -23.31
C GLN A 19 -19.68 21.19 -23.65
N GLU A 20 -18.73 22.02 -23.21
CA GLU A 20 -17.30 21.85 -23.47
C GLU A 20 -16.50 21.67 -22.18
N ILE A 21 -15.43 20.89 -22.27
CA ILE A 21 -14.45 20.76 -21.19
C ILE A 21 -13.44 21.90 -21.32
N THR A 22 -13.53 22.87 -20.42
CA THR A 22 -12.60 24.01 -20.40
C THR A 22 -11.28 23.65 -19.70
N LYS A 23 -10.21 24.40 -20.02
CA LYS A 23 -8.90 24.24 -19.37
C LYS A 23 -8.97 24.40 -17.85
N GLU A 24 -9.86 25.26 -17.36
CA GLU A 24 -10.11 25.45 -15.93
C GLU A 24 -10.64 24.17 -15.27
N LEU A 25 -11.62 23.51 -15.89
CA LEU A 25 -12.19 22.26 -15.40
C LEU A 25 -11.15 21.13 -15.39
N ILE A 26 -10.26 21.10 -16.39
CA ILE A 26 -9.14 20.14 -16.45
C ILE A 26 -8.19 20.38 -15.27
N ASN A 27 -7.73 21.60 -15.08
CA ASN A 27 -6.81 21.94 -13.97
C ASN A 27 -7.43 21.59 -12.61
N ARG A 28 -8.70 21.92 -12.41
CA ARG A 28 -9.43 21.59 -11.17
C ARG A 28 -9.57 20.09 -10.96
N SER A 29 -9.77 19.33 -12.03
CA SER A 29 -9.84 17.86 -11.99
C SER A 29 -8.50 17.23 -11.60
N VAL A 30 -7.40 17.77 -12.12
CA VAL A 30 -6.04 17.36 -11.74
C VAL A 30 -5.82 17.61 -10.25
N SER A 31 -6.12 18.81 -9.75
CA SER A 31 -5.96 19.14 -8.32
C SER A 31 -6.83 18.26 -7.41
N ILE A 32 -8.06 17.92 -7.81
CA ILE A 32 -8.91 16.99 -7.06
C ILE A 32 -8.29 15.60 -7.02
N TRP A 33 -7.81 15.09 -8.15
CA TRP A 33 -7.16 13.79 -8.21
C TRP A 33 -5.89 13.76 -7.34
N GLU A 34 -5.03 14.77 -7.45
CA GLU A 34 -3.81 14.88 -6.64
C GLU A 34 -4.13 14.94 -5.14
N ASN A 35 -5.07 15.79 -4.72
CA ASN A 35 -5.48 15.87 -3.32
C ASN A 35 -6.07 14.54 -2.82
N THR A 36 -6.89 13.86 -3.63
CA THR A 36 -7.48 12.58 -3.25
C THR A 36 -6.42 11.50 -3.14
N TYR A 37 -5.46 11.49 -4.07
CA TYR A 37 -4.32 10.57 -4.04
C TYR A 37 -3.45 10.81 -2.80
N LEU A 38 -3.09 12.07 -2.52
CA LEU A 38 -2.29 12.42 -1.35
C LEU A 38 -3.01 12.11 -0.05
N TYR A 39 -4.32 12.35 0.03
CA TYR A 39 -5.13 12.00 1.20
C TYR A 39 -5.22 10.48 1.38
N ALA A 40 -5.42 9.72 0.29
CA ALA A 40 -5.43 8.26 0.33
C ALA A 40 -4.06 7.70 0.76
N ALA A 41 -2.96 8.25 0.25
CA ALA A 41 -1.62 7.86 0.63
C ALA A 41 -1.31 8.19 2.12
N GLN A 42 -1.74 9.35 2.60
CA GLN A 42 -1.59 9.75 4.01
C GLN A 42 -2.46 8.88 4.93
N THR A 43 -3.72 8.63 4.58
CA THR A 43 -4.61 7.78 5.39
C THR A 43 -4.15 6.33 5.38
N ALA A 44 -3.69 5.81 4.24
CA ALA A 44 -3.00 4.52 4.19
C ALA A 44 -1.82 4.53 5.16
N SER A 45 -0.84 5.44 5.01
CA SER A 45 0.32 5.51 5.92
C SER A 45 -0.02 5.68 7.40
N LEU A 46 -1.09 6.39 7.76
CA LEU A 46 -1.57 6.49 9.14
C LEU A 46 -2.18 5.18 9.65
N GLN A 47 -2.92 4.45 8.81
CA GLN A 47 -3.38 3.11 9.12
C GLN A 47 -2.22 2.13 9.26
N LEU A 48 -1.22 2.19 8.35
CA LEU A 48 0.03 1.42 8.42
C LEU A 48 0.76 1.70 9.75
N ASN A 49 0.85 2.97 10.14
CA ASN A 49 1.48 3.33 11.41
C ASN A 49 0.70 2.84 12.64
N ARG A 50 -0.62 2.66 12.57
CA ARG A 50 -1.43 2.11 13.67
C ARG A 50 -1.29 0.59 13.79
N THR A 51 -1.46 -0.16 12.70
CA THR A 51 -1.28 -1.64 12.72
C THR A 51 0.13 -2.03 13.14
N ALA A 52 1.15 -1.28 12.70
CA ALA A 52 2.51 -1.56 13.11
C ALA A 52 2.92 -1.00 14.49
N LYS A 53 2.06 -0.22 15.17
CA LYS A 53 2.30 0.19 16.57
C LYS A 53 1.84 -0.87 17.57
N GLU A 54 0.83 -1.65 17.21
CA GLU A 54 0.32 -2.76 18.04
C GLU A 54 1.17 -4.03 17.90
N ILE A 55 1.86 -4.20 16.77
CA ILE A 55 2.83 -5.27 16.56
C ILE A 55 4.22 -4.65 16.76
N SER A 56 4.96 -5.10 17.77
CA SER A 56 6.36 -4.68 18.00
C SER A 56 7.27 -5.23 16.88
N LEU A 57 7.12 -4.72 15.66
CA LEU A 57 7.99 -4.96 14.52
C LEU A 57 9.16 -4.00 14.57
N PHE A 58 10.34 -4.50 14.22
CA PHE A 58 11.49 -3.62 14.01
C PHE A 58 11.25 -2.68 12.82
N PRO A 59 11.91 -1.51 12.78
CA PRO A 59 11.69 -0.51 11.72
C PRO A 59 11.87 -1.07 10.29
N ASN A 60 12.84 -1.95 10.08
CA ASN A 60 13.10 -2.57 8.78
C ASN A 60 12.05 -3.64 8.44
N ALA A 61 11.67 -4.47 9.41
CA ALA A 61 10.57 -5.44 9.28
C ALA A 61 9.24 -4.76 8.93
N ARG A 62 8.96 -3.62 9.58
CA ARG A 62 7.78 -2.79 9.30
C ARG A 62 7.76 -2.26 7.88
N LYS A 63 8.89 -1.68 7.43
CA LYS A 63 9.03 -1.18 6.06
C LYS A 63 8.86 -2.31 5.04
N LEU A 64 9.46 -3.48 5.29
CA LEU A 64 9.32 -4.65 4.43
C LEU A 64 7.87 -5.12 4.34
N TYR A 65 7.20 -5.27 5.48
CA TYR A 65 5.80 -5.70 5.55
C TYR A 65 4.90 -4.83 4.68
N PHE A 66 5.00 -3.50 4.83
CA PHE A 66 4.14 -2.60 4.06
C PHE A 66 4.47 -2.56 2.58
N TRP A 67 5.74 -2.67 2.22
CA TRP A 67 6.12 -2.81 0.82
C TRP A 67 5.49 -4.07 0.20
N LEU A 68 5.54 -5.20 0.92
CA LEU A 68 4.93 -6.46 0.46
C LEU A 68 3.40 -6.35 0.35
N VAL A 69 2.75 -5.67 1.30
CA VAL A 69 1.29 -5.45 1.27
C VAL A 69 0.90 -4.60 0.06
N ASP A 70 1.65 -3.54 -0.22
CA ASP A 70 1.39 -2.63 -1.33
C ASP A 70 1.62 -3.29 -2.70
N HIS A 71 2.63 -4.18 -2.79
CA HIS A 71 3.00 -4.83 -4.06
C HIS A 71 2.22 -6.11 -4.36
N TYR A 72 1.89 -6.91 -3.34
CA TYR A 72 1.32 -8.26 -3.51
C TYR A 72 -0.02 -8.47 -2.78
N GLY A 73 -0.32 -7.68 -1.76
CA GLY A 73 -1.45 -7.92 -0.86
C GLY A 73 -1.29 -9.15 0.04
N TYR A 74 -2.34 -9.50 0.79
CA TYR A 74 -2.25 -10.52 1.86
C TYR A 74 -2.36 -11.98 1.37
N SER A 75 -3.09 -12.25 0.28
CA SER A 75 -3.47 -13.63 -0.08
C SER A 75 -2.57 -14.29 -1.13
N VAL A 76 -1.44 -13.68 -1.47
CA VAL A 76 -0.57 -14.12 -2.57
C VAL A 76 0.68 -14.84 -2.04
N ASN A 77 1.03 -15.97 -2.66
CA ASN A 77 2.32 -16.61 -2.42
C ASN A 77 3.41 -15.81 -3.15
N ILE A 78 4.26 -15.14 -2.38
CA ILE A 78 5.36 -14.32 -2.87
C ILE A 78 6.60 -15.21 -2.94
N PRO A 79 7.22 -15.38 -4.12
CA PRO A 79 8.50 -16.06 -4.21
C PRO A 79 9.56 -15.32 -3.40
N LYS A 80 10.28 -16.03 -2.53
CA LYS A 80 11.37 -15.44 -1.71
C LYS A 80 12.37 -14.68 -2.59
N LYS A 81 12.68 -15.22 -3.76
CA LYS A 81 13.58 -14.58 -4.75
C LYS A 81 13.15 -13.16 -5.12
N GLU A 82 11.85 -12.89 -5.27
CA GLU A 82 11.36 -11.55 -5.62
C GLU A 82 11.58 -10.55 -4.49
N ILE A 83 11.51 -11.01 -3.23
CA ILE A 83 11.83 -10.20 -2.05
C ILE A 83 13.32 -9.83 -2.06
N TYR A 84 14.22 -10.77 -2.37
CA TYR A 84 15.65 -10.49 -2.47
C TYR A 84 16.02 -9.62 -3.68
N VAL A 85 15.26 -9.69 -4.77
CA VAL A 85 15.46 -8.87 -5.98
C VAL A 85 14.97 -7.43 -5.80
N SER A 86 14.05 -7.19 -4.86
CA SER A 86 13.47 -5.86 -4.60
C SER A 86 14.51 -4.79 -4.20
N LYS A 87 15.68 -5.20 -3.69
CA LYS A 87 16.79 -4.32 -3.24
C LYS A 87 16.34 -3.19 -2.29
N ILE A 88 15.27 -3.39 -1.53
CA ILE A 88 14.74 -2.39 -0.59
C ILE A 88 15.76 -2.12 0.55
N PHE A 89 16.50 -3.16 0.93
CA PHE A 89 17.50 -3.12 1.99
C PHE A 89 18.79 -3.80 1.54
N HIS A 90 19.86 -3.62 2.32
CA HIS A 90 21.03 -4.48 2.21
C HIS A 90 20.67 -5.92 2.60
N VAL A 91 21.34 -6.94 2.04
CA VAL A 91 20.95 -8.36 2.19
C VAL A 91 20.79 -8.78 3.67
N VAL A 92 21.72 -8.35 4.53
CA VAL A 92 21.70 -8.64 5.98
C VAL A 92 20.45 -8.04 6.65
N GLU A 93 20.13 -6.78 6.36
CA GLU A 93 18.96 -6.09 6.94
C GLU A 93 17.65 -6.70 6.44
N LEU A 94 17.64 -7.22 5.21
CA LEU A 94 16.49 -7.90 4.63
C LEU A 94 16.24 -9.24 5.33
N GLU A 95 17.29 -10.02 5.62
CA GLU A 95 17.15 -11.28 6.35
C GLU A 95 16.65 -11.06 7.78
N GLU A 96 17.18 -10.07 8.49
CA GLU A 96 16.69 -9.67 9.81
C GLU A 96 15.22 -9.22 9.76
N ALA A 97 14.83 -8.46 8.74
CA ALA A 97 13.45 -8.01 8.54
C ALA A 97 12.51 -9.18 8.28
N VAL A 98 12.89 -10.13 7.40
CA VAL A 98 12.10 -11.33 7.10
C VAL A 98 11.97 -12.21 8.35
N GLN A 99 13.06 -12.42 9.08
CA GLN A 99 13.06 -13.23 10.30
C GLN A 99 12.13 -12.62 11.36
N ASN A 100 12.21 -11.31 11.59
CA ASN A 100 11.34 -10.62 12.53
C ASN A 100 9.85 -10.73 12.14
N LEU A 101 9.54 -10.67 10.84
CA LEU A 101 8.17 -10.85 10.36
C LEU A 101 7.65 -12.28 10.55
N LEU A 102 8.49 -13.29 10.35
CA LEU A 102 8.15 -14.68 10.63
C LEU A 102 7.88 -14.89 12.13
N GLU A 103 8.75 -14.36 12.99
CA GLU A 103 8.61 -14.45 14.45
C GLU A 103 7.32 -13.78 14.96
N LYS A 104 6.95 -12.65 14.37
CA LYS A 104 5.71 -11.94 14.71
C LYS A 104 4.48 -12.47 13.98
N ARG A 105 4.59 -13.59 13.25
CA ARG A 105 3.50 -14.22 12.47
C ARG A 105 2.88 -13.28 11.43
N ALA A 106 3.63 -12.27 11.00
CA ALA A 106 3.26 -11.35 9.93
C ALA A 106 3.53 -11.93 8.54
N LEU A 107 4.48 -12.86 8.46
CA LEU A 107 4.73 -13.73 7.32
C LEU A 107 4.57 -15.18 7.76
N TYR A 108 4.12 -16.02 6.84
CA TYR A 108 4.25 -17.47 6.97
C TYR A 108 4.88 -18.04 5.70
N ALA A 109 5.68 -19.10 5.84
CA ALA A 109 6.30 -19.80 4.72
C ALA A 109 5.47 -21.06 4.40
N PRO A 110 4.59 -21.04 3.37
CA PRO A 110 3.85 -22.24 2.96
C PRO A 110 4.78 -23.35 2.46
N ASP A 111 5.95 -22.98 1.91
CA ASP A 111 6.98 -23.88 1.45
C ASP A 111 8.38 -23.24 1.57
N ASN A 112 9.42 -23.96 1.14
CA ASN A 112 10.80 -23.50 1.26
C ASN A 112 11.12 -22.26 0.40
N ASN A 113 10.35 -22.01 -0.66
CA ASN A 113 10.63 -21.01 -1.69
C ASN A 113 9.68 -19.82 -1.69
N HIS A 114 8.54 -19.92 -1.01
CA HIS A 114 7.52 -18.88 -0.95
C HIS A 114 7.30 -18.38 0.47
N VAL A 115 6.83 -17.15 0.56
CA VAL A 115 6.25 -16.58 1.78
C VAL A 115 4.90 -15.98 1.42
N ARG A 116 3.98 -15.98 2.38
CA ARG A 116 2.70 -15.29 2.24
C ARG A 116 2.51 -14.38 3.44
N LEU A 117 1.99 -13.19 3.16
CA LEU A 117 1.61 -12.23 4.19
C LEU A 117 0.40 -12.76 4.97
N VAL A 118 0.43 -12.58 6.28
CA VAL A 118 -0.75 -12.78 7.12
C VAL A 118 -1.30 -11.41 7.42
N GLU A 119 -2.60 -11.21 7.15
CA GLU A 119 -3.27 -10.00 7.60
C GLU A 119 -3.30 -10.02 9.13
N ILE A 120 -2.58 -9.07 9.73
CA ILE A 120 -2.56 -8.97 11.18
C ILE A 120 -3.80 -8.19 11.60
N TYR A 121 -4.87 -8.93 11.92
CA TYR A 121 -6.09 -8.37 12.47
C TYR A 121 -5.84 -7.83 13.88
N ASN A 122 -6.19 -6.57 14.09
CA ASN A 122 -6.27 -6.00 15.43
C ASN A 122 -7.33 -6.77 16.22
N SER A 123 -6.93 -7.50 17.28
CA SER A 123 -7.86 -8.15 18.21
C SER A 123 -8.50 -7.13 19.17
N THR A 124 -9.07 -6.05 18.65
CA THR A 124 -9.86 -5.07 19.42
C THR A 124 -11.29 -4.93 18.94
N GLN A 125 -11.76 -5.77 18.01
CA GLN A 125 -13.19 -6.00 17.84
C GLN A 125 -13.60 -7.26 18.61
N LYS A 126 -13.81 -7.07 19.92
CA LYS A 126 -14.69 -7.94 20.70
C LYS A 126 -16.13 -7.60 20.24
N PRO A 127 -17.01 -8.61 20.02
CA PRO A 127 -18.39 -8.37 19.62
C PRO A 127 -19.16 -7.52 20.62
#